data_AF-A0A924ENM4-F1
#
_entry.id   AF-A0A924ENM4-F1
#
_cell.length_a   1.000
_cell.length_b   1.000
_cell.length_c   1.000
_cell.angle_alpha   90.00
_cell.angle_beta   90.00
_cell.angle_gamma   90.00
#
_symmetry.space_group_name_H-M   'P 1'
#
loop_
_entity.id
_entity.type
_entity.pdbx_description
1 polymer ?
#
loop_
_entity_poly.entity_id
_entity_poly.type
_entity_poly.pdbx_seq_one_letter_code
_entity_poly.pdbx_strand_id
1 'polypeptide(L)'
;MKKIRIVFLILFVLNATVSLSQTGAMANKAMVVSAREEASAIGIEIIKKGGNAFDAMCATELALAVTYPYAGNIGGGGFMVYRKSNGETGSLDYREKAPMKASKNMYLDKNGDVIPNLSTDGALS
;
A
#
# COMPACT_ATOMS: atom_id res chain seq x y z
N MET A 1 7.48 -34.29 49.92
CA MET A 1 6.91 -34.50 48.56
C MET A 1 6.17 -33.28 47.98
N LYS A 2 5.29 -32.59 48.73
CA LYS A 2 4.58 -31.39 48.23
C LYS A 2 5.50 -30.22 47.82
N LYS A 3 6.56 -29.92 48.60
CA LYS A 3 7.53 -28.85 48.28
C LYS A 3 8.33 -29.11 47.00
N ILE A 4 8.72 -30.37 46.75
CA ILE A 4 9.43 -30.79 45.53
C ILE A 4 8.56 -30.65 44.28
N ARG A 5 7.26 -30.97 44.38
CA ARG A 5 6.29 -30.75 43.28
C ARG A 5 6.08 -29.26 42.96
N ILE A 6 6.08 -28.40 43.97
CA ILE A 6 5.95 -26.95 43.79
C ILE A 6 7.20 -26.37 43.09
N VAL A 7 8.40 -26.82 43.47
CA VAL A 7 9.65 -26.39 42.81
C VAL A 7 9.69 -26.82 41.35
N PHE A 8 9.29 -28.07 41.05
CA PHE A 8 9.20 -28.54 39.66
C PHE A 8 8.14 -27.78 38.84
N LEU A 9 7.01 -27.42 39.44
CA LEU A 9 5.97 -26.64 38.75
C LEU A 9 6.44 -25.21 38.45
N ILE A 10 7.16 -24.57 39.38
CA ILE A 10 7.74 -23.23 39.19
C ILE A 10 8.82 -23.27 38.09
N LEU A 11 9.70 -24.27 38.09
CA LEU A 11 10.72 -24.48 37.04
C LEU A 11 10.11 -24.77 35.66
N PHE A 12 8.95 -25.43 35.62
CA PHE A 12 8.22 -25.67 34.38
C PHE A 12 7.57 -24.39 33.84
N VAL A 13 6.97 -23.57 34.72
CA VAL A 13 6.37 -22.28 34.33
C VAL A 13 7.44 -21.28 33.87
N LEU A 14 8.62 -21.26 34.49
CA LEU A 14 9.74 -20.39 34.06
C LEU A 14 10.33 -20.76 32.69
N ASN A 15 10.25 -22.03 32.26
CA ASN A 15 10.72 -22.46 30.94
C ASN A 15 9.67 -22.34 29.83
N ALA A 16 8.41 -22.03 30.17
CA ALA A 16 7.31 -21.96 29.22
C ALA A 16 7.13 -20.57 28.57
N THR A 17 8.04 -19.62 28.80
CA THR A 17 8.06 -18.37 28.02
C THR A 17 8.66 -18.64 26.65
N VAL A 18 7.89 -19.33 25.81
CA VAL A 18 8.11 -19.34 24.37
C VAL A 18 7.97 -17.90 23.91
N SER A 19 9.10 -17.24 23.65
CA SER A 19 9.11 -15.94 22.99
C SER A 19 8.55 -16.16 21.59
N LEU A 20 7.27 -15.83 21.38
CA LEU A 20 6.72 -15.73 20.04
C LEU A 20 7.58 -14.71 19.30
N SER A 21 8.42 -15.20 18.40
CA SER A 21 9.19 -14.34 17.50
C SER A 21 8.20 -13.48 16.74
N GLN A 22 8.16 -12.19 17.02
CA GLN A 22 7.27 -11.26 16.35
C GLN A 22 7.65 -11.24 14.86
N THR A 23 6.77 -11.77 14.01
CA THR A 23 7.02 -11.94 12.57
C THR A 23 6.74 -10.68 11.74
N GLY A 24 6.28 -9.58 12.36
CA GLY A 24 6.00 -8.32 11.66
C GLY A 24 5.62 -7.17 12.57
N ALA A 25 5.39 -5.99 11.97
CA ALA A 25 4.91 -4.82 12.68
C ALA A 25 3.50 -5.06 13.24
N MET A 26 3.26 -4.65 14.49
CA MET A 26 1.98 -4.76 15.17
C MET A 26 1.45 -3.36 15.48
N ALA A 27 0.15 -3.14 15.30
CA ALA A 27 -0.51 -1.88 15.64
C ALA A 27 -1.85 -2.15 16.35
N ASN A 28 -2.13 -1.39 17.42
CA ASN A 28 -3.31 -1.61 18.26
C ASN A 28 -4.58 -0.91 17.76
N LYS A 29 -4.46 0.06 16.84
CA LYS A 29 -5.59 0.90 16.40
C LYS A 29 -5.71 0.98 14.88
N ALA A 30 -4.63 1.36 14.21
CA ALA A 30 -4.58 1.54 12.77
C ALA A 30 -3.16 1.29 12.26
N MET A 31 -3.07 0.89 10.99
CA MET A 31 -1.81 0.70 10.29
C MET A 31 -1.95 1.28 8.88
N VAL A 32 -0.93 2.01 8.43
CA VAL A 32 -0.77 2.45 7.05
C VAL A 32 0.58 1.93 6.59
N VAL A 33 0.61 1.28 5.42
CA VAL A 33 1.82 0.68 4.86
C VAL A 33 1.95 1.14 3.42
N SER A 34 3.14 1.60 3.04
CA SER A 34 3.47 1.98 1.68
C SER A 34 4.94 1.74 1.37
N ALA A 35 5.36 2.00 0.12
CA ALA A 35 6.75 1.83 -0.32
C ALA A 35 7.73 2.82 0.35
N ARG A 36 7.23 3.86 1.03
CA ARG A 36 8.03 4.90 1.68
C ARG A 36 7.58 5.07 3.14
N GLU A 37 8.55 5.16 4.04
CA GLU A 37 8.29 5.34 5.47
C GLU A 37 7.56 6.67 5.72
N GLU A 38 8.04 7.75 5.10
CA GLU A 38 7.49 9.09 5.21
C GLU A 38 6.03 9.18 4.73
N ALA A 39 5.68 8.47 3.65
CA ALA A 39 4.31 8.44 3.14
C ALA A 39 3.38 7.65 4.10
N SER A 40 3.87 6.54 4.65
CA SER A 40 3.15 5.77 5.69
C SER A 40 2.92 6.63 6.94
N ALA A 41 3.93 7.39 7.37
CA ALA A 41 3.84 8.29 8.50
C ALA A 41 2.81 9.41 8.28
N ILE A 42 2.80 10.04 7.09
CA ILE A 42 1.82 11.07 6.73
C ILE A 42 0.38 10.51 6.78
N GLY A 43 0.14 9.30 6.26
CA GLY A 43 -1.16 8.64 6.37
C GLY A 43 -1.59 8.42 7.83
N ILE A 44 -0.67 7.98 8.70
CA ILE A 44 -0.92 7.84 10.14
C ILE A 44 -1.25 9.19 10.81
N GLU A 45 -0.58 10.28 10.42
CA GLU A 45 -0.90 11.61 10.95
C GLU A 45 -2.32 12.06 10.60
N ILE A 46 -2.85 11.68 9.43
CA ILE A 46 -4.25 11.95 9.09
C ILE A 46 -5.21 11.12 9.95
N ILE A 47 -4.92 9.85 10.21
CA ILE A 47 -5.71 9.05 11.17
C ILE A 47 -5.69 9.70 12.56
N LYS A 48 -4.54 10.16 13.05
CA LYS A 48 -4.42 10.84 14.36
C LYS A 48 -5.22 12.14 14.43
N LYS A 49 -5.40 12.83 13.30
CA LYS A 49 -6.25 14.02 13.17
C LYS A 49 -7.74 13.71 13.08
N GLY A 50 -8.14 12.43 13.19
CA GLY A 50 -9.53 11.99 13.15
C GLY A 50 -10.03 11.60 11.76
N GLY A 51 -9.14 11.51 10.77
CA GLY A 51 -9.47 10.99 9.44
C GLY A 51 -9.76 9.49 9.46
N ASN A 52 -10.51 9.03 8.45
CA ASN A 52 -10.77 7.62 8.21
C ASN A 52 -9.70 7.00 7.30
N ALA A 53 -9.88 5.71 6.95
CA ALA A 53 -8.95 4.99 6.08
C ALA A 53 -8.80 5.61 4.67
N PHE A 54 -9.86 6.19 4.11
CA PHE A 54 -9.84 6.87 2.81
C PHE A 54 -9.08 8.19 2.89
N ASP A 55 -9.26 8.98 3.96
CA ASP A 55 -8.50 10.22 4.17
C ASP A 55 -7.00 9.94 4.28
N ALA A 56 -6.63 8.91 5.05
CA ALA A 56 -5.25 8.48 5.20
C ALA A 56 -4.65 7.95 3.90
N MET A 57 -5.44 7.21 3.11
CA MET A 57 -5.05 6.74 1.78
C MET A 57 -4.76 7.91 0.84
N CYS A 58 -5.65 8.90 0.73
CA CYS A 58 -5.43 10.09 -0.12
C CYS A 58 -4.14 10.83 0.25
N ALA A 59 -3.87 11.01 1.55
CA ALA A 59 -2.64 11.67 2.00
C ALA A 59 -1.39 10.83 1.74
N THR A 60 -1.48 9.51 1.90
CA THR A 60 -0.39 8.58 1.58
C THR A 60 -0.07 8.60 0.09
N GLU A 61 -1.08 8.59 -0.77
CA GLU A 61 -0.93 8.61 -2.23
C GLU A 61 -0.32 9.92 -2.72
N LEU A 62 -0.80 11.07 -2.22
CA LEU A 62 -0.21 12.38 -2.51
C LEU A 62 1.24 12.49 -2.00
N ALA A 63 1.54 11.91 -0.85
CA ALA A 63 2.92 11.84 -0.35
C ALA A 63 3.81 10.97 -1.26
N LEU A 64 3.32 9.84 -1.75
CA LEU A 64 4.05 8.99 -2.69
C LEU A 64 4.28 9.70 -4.04
N ALA A 65 3.34 10.54 -4.50
CA ALA A 65 3.52 11.33 -5.72
C ALA A 65 4.74 12.27 -5.67
N VAL A 66 5.23 12.60 -4.48
CA VAL A 66 6.45 13.41 -4.28
C VAL A 66 7.64 12.53 -3.89
N THR A 67 7.44 11.62 -2.94
CA THR A 67 8.52 10.87 -2.28
C THR A 67 8.92 9.60 -3.01
N TYR A 68 8.11 9.15 -3.98
CA TYR A 68 8.36 7.96 -4.77
C TYR A 68 8.00 8.16 -6.26
N PRO A 69 8.70 9.07 -6.96
CA PRO A 69 8.31 9.52 -8.32
C PRO A 69 8.37 8.43 -9.38
N TYR A 70 9.06 7.31 -9.11
CA TYR A 70 9.09 6.15 -10.01
C TYR A 70 7.74 5.44 -10.13
N ALA A 71 6.81 5.63 -9.18
CA ALA A 71 5.51 4.97 -9.19
C ALA A 71 4.37 5.81 -8.60
N GLY A 72 4.61 6.52 -7.49
CA GLY A 72 3.65 7.49 -6.98
C GLY A 72 3.48 8.63 -7.99
N ASN A 73 2.24 9.02 -8.27
CA ASN A 73 1.96 9.90 -9.40
C ASN A 73 0.68 10.72 -9.22
N ILE A 74 0.56 11.79 -10.02
CA ILE A 74 -0.67 12.56 -10.26
C ILE A 74 -1.10 12.56 -11.73
N GLY A 75 -0.27 11.98 -12.61
CA GLY A 75 -0.48 11.96 -14.06
C GLY A 75 -0.78 10.57 -14.65
N GLY A 76 -0.78 9.53 -13.81
CA GLY A 76 -1.14 8.16 -14.19
C GLY A 76 -2.55 7.81 -13.71
N GLY A 77 -2.71 6.61 -13.16
CA GLY A 77 -3.97 6.10 -12.65
C GLY A 77 -3.78 4.84 -11.82
N GLY A 78 -4.89 4.15 -11.52
CA GLY A 78 -4.84 2.99 -10.65
C GLY A 78 -6.21 2.46 -10.26
N PHE A 79 -6.23 1.70 -9.17
CA PHE A 79 -7.41 1.08 -8.62
C PHE A 79 -7.41 1.21 -7.09
N MET A 80 -8.60 1.32 -6.52
CA MET A 80 -8.81 1.18 -5.09
C MET A 80 -9.73 -0.01 -4.85
N VAL A 81 -9.43 -0.84 -3.88
CA VAL A 81 -10.33 -1.89 -3.38
C VAL A 81 -10.57 -1.59 -1.91
N TYR A 82 -11.83 -1.59 -1.49
CA TYR A 82 -12.18 -1.17 -0.13
C TYR A 82 -13.21 -2.07 0.52
N ARG A 83 -13.20 -2.01 1.86
CA ARG A 83 -14.24 -2.55 2.74
C ARG A 83 -14.55 -1.51 3.80
N LYS A 84 -15.83 -1.14 3.92
CA LYS A 84 -16.33 -0.19 4.92
C LYS A 84 -16.61 -0.91 6.24
N SER A 85 -16.75 -0.13 7.31
CA SER A 85 -17.06 -0.64 8.66
C SER A 85 -18.42 -1.36 8.74
N ASN A 86 -19.37 -1.00 7.88
CA ASN A 86 -20.67 -1.68 7.74
C ASN A 86 -20.59 -3.00 6.95
N GLY A 87 -19.40 -3.41 6.50
CA GLY A 87 -19.17 -4.63 5.72
C GLY A 87 -19.35 -4.50 4.21
N GLU A 88 -19.79 -3.34 3.72
CA GLU A 88 -19.89 -3.04 2.29
C GLU A 88 -18.50 -3.06 1.65
N THR A 89 -18.39 -3.69 0.48
CA THR A 89 -17.16 -3.82 -0.28
C THR A 89 -17.33 -3.20 -1.65
N GLY A 90 -16.25 -2.68 -2.22
CA GLY A 90 -16.28 -2.15 -3.56
C GLY A 90 -14.89 -1.90 -4.12
N SER A 91 -14.90 -1.28 -5.30
CA SER A 91 -13.67 -0.83 -5.95
C SER A 91 -13.92 0.48 -6.69
N LEU A 92 -12.85 1.26 -6.87
CA LEU A 92 -12.82 2.43 -7.73
C LEU A 92 -11.79 2.16 -8.82
N ASP A 93 -12.24 2.23 -10.08
CA ASP A 93 -11.38 2.25 -11.26
C ASP A 93 -11.13 3.71 -11.64
N TYR A 94 -9.88 4.15 -11.50
CA TYR A 94 -9.40 5.45 -11.96
C TYR A 94 -8.23 5.26 -12.95
N ARG A 95 -8.31 4.21 -13.77
CA ARG A 95 -7.33 3.95 -14.82
C ARG A 95 -7.34 5.04 -15.88
N GLU A 96 -6.17 5.28 -16.46
CA GLU A 96 -6.00 6.20 -17.57
C GLU A 96 -6.88 5.81 -18.75
N LYS A 97 -7.35 6.82 -19.48
CA LYS A 97 -8.12 6.63 -20.70
C LYS A 97 -7.28 6.99 -21.92
N ALA A 98 -7.39 6.17 -22.96
CA ALA A 98 -6.87 6.53 -24.27
C ALA A 98 -7.42 7.92 -24.68
N PRO A 99 -6.57 8.87 -25.12
CA PRO A 99 -7.03 10.18 -25.56
C PRO A 99 -8.04 10.09 -26.72
N MET A 100 -8.86 11.13 -26.92
CA MET A 100 -9.88 11.12 -27.99
C MET A 100 -9.32 10.96 -29.42
N LYS A 101 -8.04 11.32 -29.62
CA LYS A 101 -7.34 11.16 -30.91
C LYS A 101 -6.56 9.83 -31.02
N ALA A 102 -6.64 8.98 -30.00
CA ALA A 102 -5.98 7.68 -30.03
C ALA A 102 -6.59 6.81 -31.13
N SER A 103 -5.74 5.99 -31.76
CA SER A 103 -6.16 5.03 -32.77
C SER A 103 -5.37 3.73 -32.60
N LYS A 104 -5.90 2.64 -33.16
CA LYS A 104 -5.31 1.30 -33.04
C LYS A 104 -3.83 1.25 -33.45
N ASN A 105 -3.44 2.02 -34.46
CA ASN A 105 -2.11 1.96 -35.07
C ASN A 105 -1.27 3.22 -34.78
N MET A 106 -1.59 3.99 -33.73
CA MET A 106 -0.93 5.29 -33.47
C MET A 106 0.58 5.21 -33.17
N TYR A 107 1.11 4.01 -32.94
CA TYR A 107 2.54 3.73 -32.71
C TYR A 107 3.23 2.99 -33.87
N LEU A 108 2.52 2.82 -35.00
CA LEU A 108 3.02 2.14 -36.19
C LEU A 108 3.17 3.12 -37.35
N ASP A 109 4.14 2.88 -38.22
CA ASP A 109 4.30 3.63 -39.45
C ASP A 109 3.32 3.17 -40.55
N LYS A 110 3.46 3.71 -41.76
CA LYS A 110 2.60 3.37 -42.91
C LYS A 110 2.73 1.92 -43.40
N ASN A 111 3.84 1.25 -43.10
CA ASN A 111 4.10 -0.14 -43.45
C ASN A 111 3.60 -1.10 -42.36
N GLY A 112 3.22 -0.56 -41.19
CA GLY A 112 2.83 -1.33 -40.01
C GLY A 112 4.01 -1.66 -39.09
N ASP A 113 5.18 -1.07 -39.33
CA ASP A 113 6.37 -1.28 -38.51
C ASP A 113 6.33 -0.39 -37.27
N VAL A 114 6.94 -0.85 -36.17
CA VAL A 114 7.02 -0.09 -34.92
C VAL A 114 7.84 1.18 -35.14
N ILE A 115 7.28 2.33 -34.76
CA ILE A 115 8.05 3.58 -34.68
C ILE A 115 8.89 3.52 -33.40
N PRO A 116 10.24 3.51 -33.50
CA PRO A 116 11.08 3.41 -32.31
C PRO A 116 10.76 4.46 -31.26
N ASN A 117 10.73 4.03 -30.00
CA ASN A 117 10.52 4.84 -28.79
C ASN A 117 9.15 5.53 -28.63
N LEU A 118 8.30 5.58 -29.66
CA LEU A 118 7.04 6.35 -29.59
C LEU A 118 6.04 5.81 -28.55
N SER A 119 6.11 4.52 -28.22
CA SER A 119 5.26 3.88 -27.20
C SER A 119 5.92 3.74 -25.82
N THR A 120 7.23 3.98 -25.72
CA THR A 120 8.01 3.80 -24.47
C THR A 120 8.40 5.11 -23.83
N ASP A 121 8.60 6.14 -24.65
CA ASP A 121 9.02 7.46 -24.19
C ASP A 121 7.78 8.35 -24.09
N GLY A 122 7.46 8.76 -22.88
CA GLY A 122 6.33 9.62 -22.54
C GLY A 122 6.78 10.91 -21.88
N ALA A 123 5.82 11.73 -21.43
CA ALA A 123 6.12 13.00 -20.75
C ALA A 123 6.84 12.84 -19.39
N LEU A 124 6.97 11.60 -18.89
CA LEU A 124 7.54 11.27 -17.57
C LEU A 124 8.73 10.30 -17.66
N SER A 125 9.17 9.91 -18.86
CA SER A 125 10.35 9.07 -19.11
C SER A 125 11.61 9.89 -19.31
#